data_AF-A0A2S9SJR8-F1
#
_entry.id   AF-A0A2S9SJR8-F1
#
_cell.length_a   1.000
_cell.length_b   1.000
_cell.length_c   1.000
_cell.angle_alpha   90.00
_cell.angle_beta   90.00
_cell.angle_gamma   90.00
#
_symmetry.space_group_name_H-M   'P 1'
#
loop_
_entity.id
_entity.type
_entity.pdbx_description
1 polymer ?
#
loop_
_entity_poly.entity_id
_entity_poly.type
_entity_poly.pdbx_seq_one_letter_code
_entity_poly.pdbx_strand_id
1 'polypeptide(L)'
;AVIIQNKTIEIFFKPLLMTILVVIYLLSVKKPNFWLVSGLFFSFWGDVFLLDKKKYFVFGLGAFLIAHFMYIKMTASFLKIISKRKLIKAAIPFITFFGTILFFISANLGNMLVPVIIYGLAISAFGTCALLNYKEQKSLENSWLLLGALLFIASDSMIALN
;
A
#
# COMPACT_ATOMS: atom_id res chain seq x y z
N ALA A 1 -10.10 3.25 -15.55
CA ALA A 1 -10.99 2.09 -15.35
C ALA A 1 -12.08 2.39 -14.31
N VAL A 2 -11.71 2.63 -13.05
CA VAL A 2 -12.66 2.87 -11.93
C VAL A 2 -13.58 4.08 -12.18
N ILE A 3 -13.02 5.23 -12.58
CA ILE A 3 -13.78 6.45 -12.89
C ILE A 3 -14.73 6.25 -14.09
N ILE A 4 -14.35 5.39 -15.04
CA ILE A 4 -15.09 5.14 -16.29
C ILE A 4 -16.04 3.93 -16.11
N GLN A 5 -16.03 3.28 -14.95
CA GLN A 5 -16.78 2.05 -14.61
C GLN A 5 -16.67 0.93 -15.66
N ASN A 6 -15.55 0.86 -16.39
CA ASN A 6 -15.35 -0.13 -17.44
C ASN A 6 -14.66 -1.38 -16.87
N LYS A 7 -15.46 -2.43 -16.66
CA LYS A 7 -15.03 -3.69 -16.05
C LYS A 7 -13.97 -4.43 -16.89
N THR A 8 -14.01 -4.33 -18.21
CA THR A 8 -13.01 -4.96 -19.09
C THR A 8 -11.63 -4.32 -18.87
N ILE A 9 -11.56 -2.99 -18.78
CA ILE A 9 -10.31 -2.28 -18.50
C ILE A 9 -9.81 -2.62 -17.09
N GLU A 10 -10.70 -2.76 -16.12
CA GLU A 10 -10.33 -3.12 -14.75
C GLU A 10 -9.69 -4.52 -14.66
N ILE A 11 -10.26 -5.52 -15.35
CA ILE A 11 -9.76 -6.89 -15.38
C ILE A 11 -8.36 -6.98 -15.97
N PHE A 12 -8.09 -6.23 -17.04
CA PHE A 12 -6.77 -6.25 -17.68
C PHE A 12 -5.74 -5.44 -16.88
N PHE A 13 -6.06 -4.19 -16.50
CA PHE A 13 -5.04 -3.28 -15.99
C PHE A 13 -4.70 -3.46 -14.51
N LYS A 14 -5.64 -3.92 -13.66
CA LYS A 14 -5.36 -4.10 -12.23
C LYS A 14 -4.24 -5.13 -11.98
N PRO A 15 -4.36 -6.39 -12.44
CA PRO A 15 -3.32 -7.39 -12.17
C PRO A 15 -2.06 -7.16 -13.01
N LEU A 16 -2.21 -6.55 -14.19
CA LEU A 16 -1.10 -6.27 -15.09
C LEU A 16 -0.09 -5.30 -14.48
N LEU A 17 -0.54 -4.28 -13.74
CA LEU A 17 0.35 -3.30 -13.11
C LEU A 17 1.35 -4.00 -12.18
N MET A 18 0.86 -4.80 -11.23
CA MET A 18 1.69 -5.51 -10.27
C MET A 18 2.63 -6.52 -10.94
N THR A 19 2.14 -7.20 -11.99
CA THR A 19 2.92 -8.16 -12.78
C THR A 19 4.06 -7.47 -13.53
N ILE A 20 3.81 -6.32 -14.15
CA ILE A 20 4.85 -5.55 -14.84
C ILE A 20 5.88 -5.05 -13.82
N LEU A 21 5.46 -4.54 -12.67
CA LEU A 21 6.39 -4.06 -11.64
C LEU A 21 7.33 -5.16 -11.16
N VAL A 22 6.81 -6.36 -10.89
CA VAL A 22 7.67 -7.47 -10.42
C VAL A 22 8.62 -7.94 -11.52
N VAL A 23 8.18 -8.01 -12.79
CA VAL A 23 9.04 -8.39 -13.91
C VAL A 23 10.15 -7.35 -14.12
N ILE A 24 9.81 -6.06 -14.19
CA ILE A 24 10.79 -4.99 -14.33
C ILE A 24 11.79 -5.06 -13.18
N TYR A 25 11.32 -5.23 -11.95
CA TYR A 25 12.20 -5.32 -10.78
C TYR A 25 13.19 -6.49 -10.89
N LEU A 26 12.70 -7.70 -11.19
CA LEU A 26 13.53 -8.91 -11.30
C LEU A 26 14.58 -8.79 -12.42
N LEU A 27 14.26 -8.10 -13.52
CA LEU A 27 15.21 -7.85 -14.61
C LEU A 27 16.21 -6.73 -14.28
N SER A 28 15.86 -5.80 -13.39
CA SER A 28 16.67 -4.63 -13.07
C SER A 28 17.71 -4.86 -11.96
N VAL A 29 17.60 -5.97 -11.20
CA VAL A 29 18.47 -6.24 -10.05
C VAL A 29 19.14 -7.60 -10.14
N LYS A 30 20.42 -7.67 -9.75
CA LYS A 30 21.16 -8.94 -9.68
C LYS A 30 20.73 -9.84 -8.51
N LYS A 31 20.27 -9.22 -7.41
CA LYS A 31 19.87 -9.91 -6.18
C LYS A 31 18.52 -9.35 -5.72
N PRO A 32 17.40 -10.02 -6.07
CA PRO A 32 16.07 -9.54 -5.69
C PRO A 32 15.84 -9.65 -4.19
N ASN A 33 15.18 -8.64 -3.62
CA ASN A 33 14.77 -8.64 -2.23
C ASN A 33 13.50 -9.49 -2.08
N PHE A 34 13.60 -10.56 -1.30
CA PHE A 34 12.48 -11.47 -1.03
C PHE A 34 11.23 -10.74 -0.54
N TRP A 35 11.37 -9.80 0.40
CA TRP A 35 10.23 -9.06 0.97
C TRP A 35 9.51 -8.20 -0.07
N LEU A 36 10.25 -7.58 -0.99
CA LEU A 36 9.64 -6.80 -2.06
C LEU A 36 8.87 -7.71 -3.03
N VAL A 37 9.50 -8.80 -3.49
CA VAL A 37 8.86 -9.73 -4.44
C VAL A 37 7.62 -10.37 -3.82
N SER A 38 7.69 -10.82 -2.57
CA SER A 38 6.54 -11.35 -1.84
C SER A 38 5.44 -10.31 -1.66
N GLY A 39 5.80 -9.07 -1.32
CA GLY A 39 4.83 -7.97 -1.24
C GLY A 39 4.11 -7.73 -2.56
N LEU A 40 4.84 -7.65 -3.68
CA LEU A 40 4.26 -7.46 -5.01
C LEU A 40 3.35 -8.64 -5.41
N PHE A 41 3.72 -9.86 -5.05
CA PHE A 41 2.90 -11.06 -5.26
C PHE A 41 1.58 -11.00 -4.49
N PHE A 42 1.60 -10.60 -3.21
CA PHE A 42 0.36 -10.46 -2.43
C PHE A 42 -0.48 -9.26 -2.89
N SER A 43 0.14 -8.16 -3.32
CA SER A 43 -0.56 -7.04 -3.95
C SER A 43 -1.27 -7.47 -5.24
N PHE A 44 -0.64 -8.28 -6.08
CA PHE A 44 -1.29 -8.87 -7.26
C PHE A 44 -2.54 -9.67 -6.89
N TRP A 45 -2.46 -10.54 -5.88
CA TRP A 45 -3.63 -11.29 -5.41
C TRP A 45 -4.71 -10.38 -4.82
N GLY A 46 -4.31 -9.32 -4.13
CA GLY A 46 -5.21 -8.27 -3.68
C GLY A 46 -6.03 -7.70 -4.83
N ASP A 47 -5.36 -7.29 -5.90
CA ASP A 47 -6.00 -6.76 -7.11
C ASP A 47 -6.95 -7.77 -7.78
N VAL A 48 -6.54 -9.04 -7.87
CA VAL A 48 -7.37 -10.13 -8.42
C VAL A 48 -8.65 -10.32 -7.61
N PHE A 49 -8.55 -10.37 -6.27
CA PHE A 49 -9.73 -10.50 -5.42
C PHE A 49 -10.65 -9.28 -5.51
N LEU A 50 -10.10 -8.08 -5.68
CA LEU A 50 -10.89 -6.86 -5.83
C LEU A 50 -11.60 -6.71 -7.18
N LEU A 51 -11.43 -7.65 -8.13
CA LEU A 51 -12.23 -7.70 -9.37
C LEU A 51 -13.71 -8.05 -9.09
N ASP A 52 -13.99 -8.80 -8.01
CA ASP A 52 -15.33 -9.05 -7.50
C ASP A 52 -15.42 -8.63 -6.02
N LYS A 53 -15.43 -7.31 -5.81
CA LYS A 53 -15.53 -6.68 -4.48
C LYS A 53 -16.71 -7.23 -3.66
N LYS A 54 -17.84 -7.60 -4.28
CA LYS A 54 -19.03 -8.07 -3.55
C LYS A 54 -18.77 -9.36 -2.78
N LYS A 55 -17.93 -10.24 -3.34
CA LYS A 55 -17.63 -11.56 -2.74
C LYS A 55 -16.29 -11.59 -2.03
N TYR A 56 -15.28 -10.91 -2.57
CA TYR A 56 -13.89 -11.12 -2.16
C TYR A 56 -13.20 -9.89 -1.59
N PHE A 57 -13.93 -8.81 -1.25
CA PHE A 57 -13.31 -7.60 -0.68
C PHE A 57 -12.43 -7.89 0.54
N VAL A 58 -12.91 -8.71 1.49
CA VAL A 58 -12.13 -9.07 2.69
C VAL A 58 -10.85 -9.83 2.34
N PHE A 59 -10.91 -10.74 1.36
CA PHE A 59 -9.73 -11.49 0.91
C PHE A 59 -8.74 -10.56 0.19
N GLY A 60 -9.23 -9.63 -0.62
CA GLY A 60 -8.39 -8.61 -1.25
C GLY A 60 -7.70 -7.72 -0.21
N LEU A 61 -8.45 -7.25 0.78
CA LEU A 61 -7.93 -6.45 1.89
C LEU A 61 -6.89 -7.23 2.71
N GLY A 62 -7.15 -8.51 2.98
CA GLY A 62 -6.22 -9.40 3.67
C GLY A 62 -4.92 -9.63 2.89
N ALA A 63 -5.01 -9.85 1.57
CA ALA A 63 -3.84 -9.98 0.72
C ALA A 63 -2.99 -8.70 0.71
N PHE A 64 -3.62 -7.54 0.55
CA PHE A 64 -2.90 -6.27 0.65
C PHE A 64 -2.32 -6.01 2.05
N LEU A 65 -2.99 -6.42 3.12
CA LEU A 65 -2.47 -6.30 4.48
C LEU A 65 -1.16 -7.08 4.63
N ILE A 66 -1.12 -8.33 4.13
CA ILE A 66 0.10 -9.14 4.10
C ILE A 66 1.18 -8.43 3.29
N ALA A 67 0.84 -7.90 2.10
CA ALA A 67 1.79 -7.15 1.27
C ALA A 67 2.42 -5.97 2.03
N HIS A 68 1.62 -5.19 2.75
CA HIS A 68 2.10 -4.07 3.55
C HIS A 68 3.03 -4.51 4.68
N PHE A 69 2.78 -5.63 5.35
CA PHE A 69 3.72 -6.15 6.34
C PHE A 69 5.06 -6.53 5.70
N MET A 70 5.06 -7.08 4.48
CA MET A 70 6.30 -7.36 3.75
C MET A 70 7.04 -6.06 3.39
N TYR A 71 6.33 -5.05 2.88
CA TYR A 71 6.92 -3.74 2.56
C TYR A 71 7.44 -3.02 3.79
N ILE A 72 6.71 -3.04 4.91
CA ILE A 72 7.15 -2.47 6.19
C ILE A 72 8.41 -3.18 6.66
N LYS A 73 8.45 -4.52 6.64
CA LYS A 73 9.63 -5.28 7.06
C LYS A 73 10.85 -4.94 6.21
N MET A 74 10.67 -4.83 4.89
CA MET A 74 11.73 -4.39 3.98
C MET A 74 12.21 -2.97 4.32
N THR A 75 11.30 -2.01 4.36
CA THR A 75 11.64 -0.59 4.53
C THR A 75 12.17 -0.27 5.91
N ALA A 76 11.67 -0.95 6.95
CA ALA A 76 12.17 -0.81 8.31
C ALA A 76 13.60 -1.35 8.46
N SER A 77 14.01 -2.33 7.64
CA SER A 77 15.40 -2.85 7.67
C SER A 77 16.44 -1.84 7.20
N PHE A 78 16.03 -0.80 6.46
CA PHE A 78 16.91 0.28 5.99
C PHE A 78 17.02 1.44 6.99
N LEU A 79 16.11 1.52 7.97
CA LEU A 79 16.07 2.58 8.96
C LEU A 79 17.16 2.38 10.02
N LYS A 80 17.85 3.47 10.37
CA LYS A 80 18.76 3.47 11.52
C LYS A 80 17.96 3.59 12.83
N ILE A 81 18.63 3.64 13.98
CA ILE A 81 17.96 3.87 15.26
C ILE A 81 17.25 5.23 15.22
N ILE A 82 15.91 5.20 15.21
CA ILE A 82 15.06 6.40 15.13
C ILE A 82 14.51 6.74 16.52
N SER A 83 14.56 8.03 16.88
CA SER A 83 13.88 8.50 18.08
C SER A 83 12.36 8.46 17.92
N LYS A 84 11.64 8.14 19.01
CA LYS A 84 10.15 8.14 19.05
C LYS A 84 9.56 9.44 18.48
N ARG A 85 10.20 10.59 18.74
CA ARG A 85 9.78 11.90 18.23
C ARG A 85 9.82 11.99 16.70
N LYS A 86 10.86 11.46 16.05
CA LYS A 86 10.95 11.44 14.58
C LYS A 86 9.89 10.52 13.98
N LEU A 87 9.66 9.35 14.59
CA LEU A 87 8.63 8.40 14.18
C LEU A 87 7.23 9.04 14.21
N ILE A 88 6.85 9.63 15.35
CA ILE A 88 5.54 10.29 15.50
C ILE A 88 5.38 11.41 14.46
N LYS A 89 6.39 12.28 14.31
CA LYS A 89 6.34 13.37 13.31
C LYS A 89 6.18 12.87 11.87
N ALA A 90 6.77 11.72 11.53
CA ALA A 90 6.62 11.13 10.21
C ALA A 90 5.26 10.45 10.00
N ALA A 91 4.63 9.96 11.08
CA ALA A 91 3.33 9.30 11.02
C ALA A 91 2.16 10.29 10.85
N ILE A 92 2.27 11.51 11.40
CA ILE A 92 1.22 12.55 11.35
C ILE A 92 0.55 12.67 9.98
N PRO A 93 1.26 12.94 8.86
CA PRO A 93 0.60 13.15 7.57
C PRO A 93 -0.24 11.94 7.13
N PHE A 94 0.25 10.73 7.34
CA PHE A 94 -0.43 9.50 6.92
C PHE A 94 -1.62 9.17 7.81
N ILE A 95 -1.47 9.30 9.13
CA ILE A 95 -2.56 9.06 10.08
C ILE A 95 -3.65 10.11 9.95
N THR A 96 -3.29 11.38 9.77
CA THR A 96 -4.28 12.45 9.52
C THR A 96 -5.03 12.20 8.21
N PHE A 97 -4.33 11.86 7.14
CA PHE A 97 -4.97 11.54 5.86
C PHE A 97 -5.90 10.31 5.98
N PHE A 98 -5.43 9.22 6.58
CA PHE A 98 -6.26 8.05 6.84
C PHE A 98 -7.48 8.39 7.71
N GLY A 99 -7.29 9.16 8.78
CA GLY A 99 -8.38 9.60 9.66
C GLY A 99 -9.43 10.42 8.91
N THR A 100 -9.02 11.30 7.99
CA THR A 100 -9.97 12.07 7.16
C THR A 100 -10.78 11.15 6.25
N ILE A 101 -10.15 10.20 5.57
CA ILE A 101 -10.88 9.23 4.72
C ILE A 101 -11.84 8.39 5.57
N LEU A 102 -11.36 7.84 6.70
CA LEU A 102 -12.16 7.02 7.59
C LEU A 102 -13.40 7.77 8.10
N PHE A 103 -13.26 9.05 8.44
CA PHE A 103 -14.39 9.89 8.86
C PHE A 103 -15.50 9.98 7.81
N PHE A 104 -15.15 10.06 6.53
CA PHE A 104 -16.14 10.11 5.45
C PHE A 104 -16.83 8.77 5.19
N ILE A 105 -16.15 7.64 5.41
CA ILE A 105 -16.68 6.31 5.09
C ILE A 105 -17.21 5.53 6.30
N SER A 106 -16.90 5.94 7.54
CA SER A 106 -17.19 5.17 8.76
C SER A 106 -18.66 4.87 8.97
N ALA A 107 -19.55 5.80 8.60
CA ALA A 107 -20.99 5.61 8.76
C ALA A 107 -21.56 4.45 7.91
N ASN A 108 -20.89 4.11 6.81
CA ASN A 108 -21.38 3.13 5.83
C ASN A 108 -20.64 1.79 5.90
N LEU A 109 -19.62 1.66 6.76
CA LEU A 109 -18.75 0.48 6.80
C LEU A 109 -19.36 -0.73 7.52
N GLY A 110 -20.25 -0.51 8.51
CA GLY A 110 -20.82 -1.60 9.30
C GLY A 110 -19.75 -2.56 9.85
N ASN A 111 -19.88 -3.86 9.56
CA ASN A 111 -18.94 -4.90 9.99
C ASN A 111 -17.53 -4.76 9.39
N MET A 112 -17.35 -3.95 8.34
CA MET A 112 -16.06 -3.73 7.68
C MET A 112 -15.20 -2.65 8.35
N LEU A 113 -15.73 -1.96 9.37
CA LEU A 113 -15.02 -0.88 10.06
C LEU A 113 -13.68 -1.36 10.63
N VAL A 114 -13.68 -2.46 11.38
CA VAL A 114 -12.46 -2.99 12.02
C VAL A 114 -11.42 -3.45 10.99
N PRO A 115 -11.76 -4.27 9.97
CA PRO A 115 -10.82 -4.61 8.90
C PRO A 115 -10.20 -3.39 8.22
N VAL A 116 -11.00 -2.36 7.91
CA VAL A 116 -10.51 -1.14 7.25
C VAL A 116 -9.60 -0.32 8.16
N ILE A 117 -9.87 -0.26 9.47
CA ILE A 117 -8.98 0.38 10.44
C ILE A 117 -7.63 -0.32 10.50
N ILE A 118 -7.62 -1.65 10.65
CA ILE A 118 -6.38 -2.44 10.70
C ILE A 118 -5.57 -2.22 9.43
N TYR A 119 -6.22 -2.28 8.28
CA TYR A 119 -5.60 -2.04 6.99
C TYR A 119 -5.03 -0.62 6.86
N GLY A 120 -5.85 0.39 7.17
CA GLY A 120 -5.48 1.80 7.10
C GLY A 120 -4.28 2.16 7.98
N LEU A 121 -4.17 1.55 9.16
CA LEU A 121 -3.02 1.69 10.03
C LEU A 121 -1.77 1.03 9.44
N ALA A 122 -1.89 -0.15 8.82
CA ALA A 122 -0.76 -0.82 8.18
C ALA A 122 -0.21 -0.01 7.00
N ILE A 123 -1.06 0.46 6.10
CA ILE A 123 -0.61 1.28 4.97
C ILE A 123 -0.05 2.64 5.43
N SER A 124 -0.61 3.23 6.48
CA SER A 124 -0.04 4.44 7.10
C SER A 124 1.35 4.20 7.69
N ALA A 125 1.57 3.03 8.32
CA ALA A 125 2.87 2.64 8.83
C ALA A 125 3.90 2.44 7.70
N PHE A 126 3.49 1.83 6.57
CA PHE A 126 4.33 1.73 5.39
C PHE A 126 4.75 3.11 4.85
N GLY A 127 3.79 4.03 4.66
CA GLY A 127 4.06 5.42 4.26
C GLY A 127 5.01 6.12 5.23
N THR A 128 4.81 5.91 6.53
CA THR A 128 5.68 6.45 7.58
C THR A 128 7.13 5.94 7.45
N CYS A 129 7.33 4.64 7.27
CA CYS A 129 8.65 4.04 7.06
C CYS A 129 9.32 4.56 5.78
N ALA A 130 8.56 4.71 4.68
CA ALA A 130 9.08 5.27 3.43
C ALA A 130 9.51 6.74 3.59
N LEU A 131 8.71 7.56 4.29
CA LEU A 131 9.05 8.96 4.56
C LEU A 131 10.26 9.10 5.47
N LEU A 132 10.41 8.21 6.46
CA LEU A 132 11.58 8.19 7.33
C LEU A 132 12.85 7.88 6.55
N ASN A 133 12.83 6.85 5.69
CA ASN A 133 13.96 6.51 4.82
C ASN A 133 14.38 7.71 3.95
N TYR A 134 13.42 8.39 3.31
CA TYR A 134 13.68 9.60 2.53
C TYR A 134 14.26 10.75 3.37
N LYS A 135 13.77 10.96 4.59
CA LYS A 135 14.28 12.00 5.50
C LYS A 135 15.67 11.69 6.04
N GLU A 136 16.01 10.42 6.26
CA GLU A 136 17.35 10.01 6.68
C GLU A 136 18.36 10.14 5.55
N GLN A 137 18.00 9.71 4.34
CA GLN A 137 18.84 9.80 3.16
C GLN A 137 18.00 10.18 1.93
N LYS A 138 18.21 11.40 1.42
CA LYS A 138 17.51 11.94 0.24
C LYS A 138 18.11 11.41 -1.07
N SER A 139 18.13 10.09 -1.24
CA SER A 139 18.59 9.46 -2.47
C SER A 139 17.45 9.29 -3.47
N LEU A 140 17.80 8.99 -4.73
CA LEU A 140 16.83 8.75 -5.78
C LEU A 140 15.97 7.51 -5.45
N GLU A 141 16.58 6.47 -4.90
CA GLU A 141 15.90 5.23 -4.51
C GLU A 141 14.86 5.47 -3.41
N ASN A 142 15.23 6.24 -2.37
CA ASN A 142 14.30 6.58 -1.30
C ASN A 142 13.19 7.53 -1.76
N SER A 143 13.46 8.35 -2.78
CA SER A 143 12.44 9.19 -3.42
C SER A 143 11.42 8.34 -4.17
N TRP A 144 11.87 7.33 -4.93
CA TRP A 144 10.99 6.38 -5.61
C TRP A 144 10.21 5.51 -4.63
N LEU A 145 10.83 5.09 -3.52
CA LEU A 145 10.14 4.35 -2.47
C LEU A 145 9.00 5.17 -1.84
N LEU A 146 9.25 6.44 -1.52
CA LEU A 146 8.24 7.34 -0.99
C LEU A 146 7.13 7.60 -2.00
N LEU A 147 7.48 7.85 -3.27
CA LEU A 147 6.50 8.03 -4.33
C LEU A 147 5.63 6.78 -4.51
N GLY A 148 6.24 5.59 -4.50
CA GLY A 148 5.53 4.32 -4.54
C GLY A 148 4.54 4.16 -3.38
N ALA A 149 4.96 4.48 -2.16
CA ALA A 149 4.06 4.44 -0.99
C ALA A 149 2.89 5.43 -1.12
N LEU A 150 3.15 6.66 -1.60
CA LEU A 150 2.10 7.66 -1.83
C LEU A 150 1.11 7.22 -2.90
N LEU A 151 1.60 6.65 -4.02
CA LEU A 151 0.74 6.12 -5.08
C LEU A 151 -0.10 4.93 -4.59
N PHE A 152 0.46 4.06 -3.75
CA PHE A 152 -0.28 2.94 -3.16
C PHE A 152 -1.40 3.46 -2.24
N ILE A 153 -1.09 4.41 -1.34
CA ILE A 153 -2.06 5.04 -0.46
C ILE A 153 -3.18 5.72 -1.26
N ALA A 154 -2.84 6.45 -2.32
CA ALA A 154 -3.80 7.12 -3.18
C ALA A 154 -4.71 6.10 -3.89
N SER A 155 -4.12 5.05 -4.48
CA SER A 155 -4.84 3.97 -5.16
C SER A 155 -5.87 3.31 -4.23
N ASP A 156 -5.47 2.93 -3.02
CA ASP A 156 -6.37 2.27 -2.07
C ASP A 156 -7.44 3.19 -1.50
N SER A 157 -7.11 4.47 -1.32
CA SER A 157 -8.09 5.47 -0.91
C SER A 157 -9.20 5.62 -1.96
N MET A 158 -8.85 5.56 -3.25
CA MET A 158 -9.86 5.53 -4.32
C MET A 158 -10.72 4.27 -4.28
N ILE A 159 -10.16 3.12 -3.89
CA ILE A 159 -10.92 1.87 -3.72
C ILE A 159 -11.90 1.99 -2.54
N ALA A 160 -11.49 2.63 -1.45
CA ALA A 160 -12.32 2.81 -0.26
C ALA A 160 -13.46 3.81 -0.47
N LEU A 161 -13.26 4.82 -1.32
CA LEU A 161 -14.26 5.86 -1.62
C LEU A 161 -15.27 5.46 -2.70
N ASN A 162 -15.04 4.35 -3.43
CA ASN A 162 -15.86 3.93 -4.58
C ASN A 162 -16.42 2.51 -4.45
#